data_AF-A0A4R2GG02-F1
#
_entry.id   AF-A0A4R2GG02-F1
#
_cell.length_a   1.000
_cell.length_b   1.000
_cell.length_c   1.000
_cell.angle_alpha   90.00
_cell.angle_beta   90.00
_cell.angle_gamma   90.00
#
_symmetry.space_group_name_H-M   'P 1'
#
loop_
_entity.id
_entity.type
_entity.pdbx_description
1 polymer ?
#
loop_
_entity_poly.entity_id
_entity_poly.type
_entity_poly.pdbx_seq_one_letter_code
_entity_poly.pdbx_strand_id
1 'polypeptide(L)' 'QKRGKDTSKLKALILLLLENQPPLPARFKDHPLKGEWSGFRDAHIEPDWLLLYRVHGDELQLARTGTHSDLFDE' A
#
# COMPACT_ATOMS: atom_id res chain seq x y z
N GLN A 1 -2.92 10.58 17.08
CA GLN A 1 -1.72 11.43 16.87
C GLN A 1 -1.36 11.35 15.39
N LYS A 2 -1.25 12.47 14.65
CA LYS A 2 -0.83 12.44 13.22
C LYS A 2 0.67 12.17 13.19
N ARG A 3 1.12 11.17 12.43
CA ARG A 3 2.54 10.74 12.38
C ARG A 3 3.49 11.72 11.70
N GLY A 4 3.04 12.92 11.35
CA GLY A 4 3.85 13.91 10.61
C GLY A 4 4.29 13.46 9.21
N LYS A 5 3.75 12.34 8.71
CA LYS A 5 4.05 11.81 7.38
C LYS A 5 3.42 12.69 6.30
N ASP A 6 4.14 12.88 5.20
CA ASP A 6 3.64 13.62 4.04
C ASP A 6 2.56 12.82 3.31
N THR A 7 1.30 13.17 3.59
CA THR A 7 0.12 12.54 2.97
C THR A 7 0.09 12.67 1.45
N SER A 8 0.86 13.59 0.86
CA SER A 8 0.95 13.76 -0.59
C SER A 8 1.56 12.52 -1.25
N LYS A 9 2.52 11.85 -0.59
CA LYS A 9 3.13 10.61 -1.08
C LYS A 9 2.13 9.46 -1.15
N LEU A 10 1.31 9.32 -0.11
CA LEU A 10 0.23 8.33 -0.06
C LEU A 10 -0.80 8.60 -1.17
N LYS A 11 -1.22 9.86 -1.33
CA LYS A 11 -2.17 10.24 -2.40
C LYS A 11 -1.59 9.95 -3.79
N ALA A 12 -0.31 10.22 -4.01
CA ALA A 12 0.35 9.93 -5.28
C ALA A 12 0.31 8.42 -5.60
N LEU A 13 0.56 7.56 -4.61
CA LEU A 13 0.44 6.11 -4.80
C LEU A 13 -1.01 5.69 -5.11
N ILE A 14 -1.99 6.23 -4.38
CA ILE A 14 -3.42 5.93 -4.64
C ILE A 14 -3.84 6.36 -6.05
N LEU A 15 -3.41 7.53 -6.51
CA LEU A 15 -3.69 8.00 -7.88
C LEU A 15 -3.09 7.06 -8.93
N LEU A 16 -1.84 6.63 -8.76
CA LEU A 16 -1.20 5.65 -9.65
C LEU A 16 -1.97 4.32 -9.70
N LEU A 17 -2.51 3.89 -8.56
CA LEU A 17 -3.33 2.67 -8.48
C LEU A 17 -4.68 2.85 -9.17
N LEU A 18 -5.33 4.00 -9.02
CA LEU A 18 -6.61 4.32 -9.66
C LEU A 18 -6.50 4.47 -11.17
N GLU A 19 -5.36 4.93 -11.67
CA GLU A 19 -5.08 5.05 -13.11
C GLU A 19 -4.87 3.68 -13.79
N ASN A 20 -4.94 2.57 -13.04
CA ASN A 20 -4.75 1.21 -13.56
C ASN A 20 -3.49 1.09 -14.42
N GLN A 21 -2.36 1.66 -13.95
CA GLN A 21 -1.05 1.52 -14.60
C GLN A 21 -0.15 0.51 -13.89
N PRO A 22 -0.44 -0.81 -13.95
CA PRO A 22 0.54 -1.80 -13.57
C PRO A 22 1.62 -1.92 -14.68
N PRO A 23 2.88 -2.19 -14.30
CA PRO A 23 3.36 -2.35 -12.93
C PRO A 23 3.64 -1.00 -12.23
N LEU A 24 3.43 -0.96 -10.90
CA LEU A 24 3.86 0.17 -10.09
C LEU A 24 5.39 0.37 -10.22
N PRO A 25 5.89 1.61 -10.11
CA PRO A 25 7.32 1.86 -10.07
C PRO A 25 8.03 1.03 -8.99
N ALA A 26 9.17 0.41 -9.33
CA ALA A 26 9.91 -0.51 -8.46
C ALA A 26 10.25 0.05 -7.06
N ARG A 27 10.32 1.38 -6.90
CA ARG A 27 10.51 2.05 -5.61
C ARG A 27 9.44 1.71 -4.58
N PHE A 28 8.22 1.39 -5.02
CA PHE A 28 7.12 1.02 -4.14
C PHE A 28 7.21 -0.42 -3.65
N LYS A 29 8.16 -1.23 -4.16
CA LYS A 29 8.36 -2.62 -3.75
C LYS A 29 7.04 -3.42 -3.68
N ASP A 30 6.14 -3.17 -4.62
CA ASP A 30 4.81 -3.78 -4.63
C ASP A 30 4.93 -5.31 -4.75
N HIS A 31 4.34 -6.03 -3.80
CA HIS A 31 4.36 -7.49 -3.78
C HIS A 31 3.07 -8.07 -3.18
N PRO A 32 2.63 -9.26 -3.65
CA PRO A 32 1.46 -9.91 -3.09
C PRO A 32 1.74 -10.44 -1.68
N LEU A 33 0.77 -10.27 -0.79
CA LEU A 33 0.77 -10.86 0.54
C LEU A 33 0.27 -12.31 0.51
N LYS A 34 0.59 -13.05 1.58
CA LYS A 34 0.24 -14.46 1.77
C LYS A 34 -0.51 -14.66 3.09
N GLY A 35 -1.03 -15.87 3.32
CA GLY A 35 -1.75 -16.21 4.55
C GLY A 35 -3.12 -15.53 4.62
N GLU A 36 -3.49 -15.01 5.78
CA GLU A 36 -4.75 -14.28 6.02
C GLU A 36 -4.91 -13.04 5.11
N TRP A 37 -3.80 -12.50 4.62
CA TRP A 37 -3.77 -11.38 3.67
C TRP A 37 -3.67 -11.82 2.21
N SER A 38 -3.92 -13.09 1.91
CA SER A 38 -3.95 -13.60 0.53
C SER A 38 -4.93 -12.78 -0.33
N GLY A 39 -4.45 -12.35 -1.50
CA GLY A 39 -5.20 -11.46 -2.41
C GLY A 39 -5.04 -9.97 -2.12
N PHE A 40 -4.41 -9.60 -1.00
CA PHE A 40 -3.89 -8.25 -0.78
C PHE A 40 -2.46 -8.12 -1.29
N ARG A 41 -2.03 -6.88 -1.46
CA ARG A 41 -0.70 -6.47 -1.86
C ARG A 41 -0.16 -5.46 -0.87
N ASP A 42 1.15 -5.47 -0.70
CA ASP A 42 1.89 -4.51 0.10
C ASP A 42 2.73 -3.62 -0.81
N ALA A 43 2.54 -2.31 -0.69
CA ALA A 43 3.38 -1.30 -1.33
C ALA A 43 4.01 -0.35 -0.30
N HIS A 44 5.33 -0.19 -0.39
CA HIS A 44 6.15 0.70 0.42
C HIS A 44 6.11 2.14 -0.11
N ILE A 45 5.48 3.05 0.63
CA ILE A 45 5.52 4.49 0.39
C ILE A 45 6.87 5.06 0.85
N GLU A 46 7.37 4.56 1.98
CA GLU A 46 8.71 4.79 2.53
C GLU A 46 9.25 3.46 3.10
N PRO A 47 10.54 3.36 3.47
CA PRO A 47 11.11 2.12 4.02
C PRO A 47 10.31 1.52 5.17
N ASP A 48 9.71 2.34 6.02
CA ASP A 48 8.85 1.91 7.15
C ASP A 48 7.46 2.58 7.09
N TRP A 49 6.91 2.72 5.88
CA TRP A 49 5.53 3.16 5.70
C TRP A 49 4.90 2.42 4.51
N LEU A 50 3.94 1.57 4.81
CA LEU A 50 3.33 0.62 3.90
C LEU A 50 1.86 0.96 3.64
N LEU A 51 1.36 0.52 2.50
CA LEU A 51 -0.05 0.50 2.15
C LEU A 51 -0.44 -0.93 1.77
N LEU A 52 -1.38 -1.50 2.53
CA LEU A 52 -2.04 -2.75 2.20
C LEU A 52 -3.27 -2.44 1.37
N TYR A 53 -3.33 -2.98 0.16
CA TYR A 53 -4.43 -2.75 -0.76
C TYR A 53 -4.76 -4.01 -1.57
N ARG A 54 -5.93 -4.03 -2.19
CA ARG A 54 -6.28 -5.00 -3.22
C ARG A 54 -7.07 -4.32 -4.34
N VAL A 55 -6.93 -4.85 -5.55
CA VAL A 55 -7.73 -4.44 -6.71
C VAL A 55 -8.70 -5.56 -7.03
N HIS A 56 -10.00 -5.28 -7.05
CA HIS A 56 -11.03 -6.25 -7.36
C HIS A 56 -11.98 -5.69 -8.42
N GLY A 57 -11.83 -6.13 -9.67
CA GLY A 57 -12.49 -5.50 -10.80
C GLY A 57 -12.01 -4.06 -10.95
N ASP A 58 -12.96 -3.12 -10.97
CA ASP A 58 -12.70 -1.68 -11.05
C ASP A 58 -12.60 -0.99 -9.68
N GLU A 59 -12.64 -1.75 -8.58
CA GLU A 59 -12.55 -1.21 -7.24
C GLU A 59 -11.13 -1.36 -6.67
N LEU A 60 -10.56 -0.24 -6.24
CA LEU A 60 -9.37 -0.19 -5.41
C LEU A 60 -9.77 -0.16 -3.92
N GLN A 61 -9.48 -1.23 -3.20
CA GLN A 61 -9.74 -1.33 -1.77
C GLN A 61 -8.46 -1.10 -0.96
N LEU A 62 -8.48 -0.09 -0.09
CA LEU A 62 -7.39 0.24 0.82
C LEU A 62 -7.69 -0.36 2.20
N ALA A 63 -6.91 -1.36 2.62
CA ALA A 63 -7.16 -2.05 3.88
C ALA A 63 -6.54 -1.30 5.06
N ARG A 64 -5.22 -1.07 5.02
CA ARG A 64 -4.45 -0.49 6.13
C ARG A 64 -3.23 0.27 5.62
N THR A 65 -2.75 1.23 6.40
CA THR A 65 -1.46 1.88 6.17
C THR A 65 -0.79 2.20 7.50
N GLY A 66 0.52 1.98 7.59
CA GLY A 66 1.26 2.01 8.85
C GLY A 66 2.73 1.64 8.67
N THR A 67 3.45 1.51 9.77
CA THR A 67 4.79 0.89 9.81
C THR A 67 4.64 -0.62 9.78
N HIS A 68 5.75 -1.36 9.65
CA HIS A 68 5.69 -2.83 9.72
C HIS A 68 5.08 -3.31 11.04
N SER A 69 5.54 -2.76 12.17
CA SER A 69 5.05 -3.11 13.51
C SER A 69 3.56 -2.84 13.70
N ASP A 70 2.96 -1.82 13.08
CA ASP A 70 1.52 -1.58 13.20
C ASP A 70 0.67 -2.61 12.45
N LEU A 71 1.24 -3.21 11.42
CA LEU A 71 0.51 -3.96 10.42
C LEU A 71 0.69 -5.47 10.62
N PHE A 72 1.83 -5.88 11.15
CA PHE A 72 2.22 -7.28 11.26
C PHE A 72 2.57 -7.74 12.69
N ASP A 73 2.39 -6.88 13.71
CA ASP A 73 2.74 -7.18 15.11
C ASP A 73 4.18 -7.75 15.26
N GLU A 74 5.14 -7.17 14.51
CA GLU A 74 6.58 -7.41 14.64
C GLU A 74 7.27 -6.41 15.59
#